data_AF-A0A418DET1-F1
#
_entry.id   AF-A0A418DET1-F1
#
_cell.length_a   1.000
_cell.length_b   1.000
_cell.length_c   1.000
_cell.angle_alpha   90.00
_cell.angle_beta   90.00
_cell.angle_gamma   90.00
#
_symmetry.space_group_name_H-M   'P 1'
#
loop_
_entity.id
_entity.type
_entity.pdbx_description
1 polymer ?
#
loop_
_entity_poly.entity_id
_entity_poly.type
_entity_poly.pdbx_seq_one_letter_code
_entity_poly.pdbx_strand_id
1 'polypeptide(L)'
;MKLSKVALIGLLFVAARTQAQDDAAPAADDSPVVSQYDASSTEADITTAIQNGSSDDQIITSLEEQGLSVPQAEVALAAAKDNYQSSSYDIATTTQENDDTTTADATQGEVAAAAAVDAGATEQQAAYIADAIDNEGASAASASIDAGLTNSQAVEVITEVVTASEDIPSQGEVAADAAADVGATDAQVEEIKDAIDSGASAASAALDAGLSDAQTAEVVDQVTSASDEIADPADVAAAAAIESGASSSQALEIATAVDNGDSAALAATEAGLEPAAVADVVSEVIDSAEKVSDPADVAAAAALDNGATASQAADVAESVDSGSSAAAAAADAGLDTAAVADIVDQVSSSSDNVAPPADVAAAAAIDAGASAEQVADIVTAVDAGASPSDAAVDAGLSPAAAAAVETQVEDSADNHAPAADVAAAAAADAGASPEQVADVAASVDAGASPSDAAADAGLSSSEISKVEGIIAEAATAVVSHDVNGIELAADHNMPDVYATYTNPPTHNETPAPKSTFGRIIDVITSYLTTAPSSPSLRARPQCATSA
;
A
#
# COMPACT_ATOMS: atom_id res chain seq x y z
N MET A 1 52.86 -4.24 -19.72
CA MET A 1 52.23 -4.99 -18.61
C MET A 1 52.56 -4.27 -17.32
N LYS A 2 51.66 -3.40 -16.87
CA LYS A 2 51.69 -2.75 -15.57
C LYS A 2 50.46 -3.28 -14.83
N LEU A 3 50.66 -4.10 -13.80
CA LEU A 3 49.55 -4.49 -12.93
C LEU A 3 49.12 -3.26 -12.13
N SER A 4 47.81 -3.00 -12.11
CA SER A 4 47.18 -1.95 -11.31
C SER A 4 47.30 -2.29 -9.82
N LYS A 5 47.51 -1.26 -8.99
CA LYS A 5 47.79 -1.36 -7.54
C LYS A 5 46.67 -2.05 -6.73
N VAL A 6 45.48 -2.20 -7.32
CA VAL A 6 44.33 -2.91 -6.74
C VAL A 6 44.61 -4.41 -6.56
N ALA A 7 45.39 -5.02 -7.47
CA ALA A 7 45.75 -6.44 -7.38
C ALA A 7 46.80 -6.77 -6.29
N LEU A 8 47.48 -5.76 -5.73
CA LEU A 8 48.52 -5.96 -4.70
C LEU A 8 47.94 -5.94 -3.27
N ILE A 9 46.77 -5.33 -3.07
CA ILE A 9 46.13 -5.20 -1.76
C ILE A 9 45.28 -6.44 -1.45
N GLY A 10 44.59 -7.02 -2.46
CA GLY A 10 43.85 -8.27 -2.30
C GLY A 10 44.71 -9.50 -1.98
N LEU A 11 45.98 -9.53 -2.42
CA LEU A 11 46.89 -10.66 -2.13
C LEU A 11 47.51 -10.59 -0.72
N LEU A 12 47.51 -9.42 -0.08
CA LEU A 12 48.04 -9.21 1.27
C LEU A 12 47.03 -9.59 2.36
N PHE A 13 45.73 -9.52 2.06
CA PHE A 13 44.68 -9.89 3.01
C PHE A 13 44.47 -11.41 3.12
N VAL A 14 44.73 -12.17 2.06
CA VAL A 14 44.59 -13.64 2.03
C VAL A 14 45.79 -14.37 2.68
N ALA A 15 46.98 -13.74 2.72
CA ALA A 15 48.17 -14.32 3.35
C ALA A 15 48.22 -14.13 4.88
N ALA A 16 47.44 -13.20 5.45
CA ALA A 16 47.44 -12.94 6.89
C ALA A 16 46.52 -13.90 7.69
N ARG A 17 45.57 -14.57 7.04
CA ARG A 17 44.59 -15.44 7.71
C ARG A 17 45.03 -16.91 7.86
N THR A 18 46.17 -17.31 7.28
CA THR A 18 46.63 -18.72 7.26
C THR A 18 47.94 -19.00 8.01
N GLN A 19 48.44 -18.07 8.83
CA GLN A 19 49.74 -18.22 9.53
C GLN A 19 49.71 -17.96 11.05
N ALA A 20 48.56 -18.15 11.70
CA ALA A 20 48.42 -18.03 13.16
C ALA A 20 47.99 -19.34 13.87
N GLN A 21 48.32 -20.50 13.29
CA GLN A 21 48.27 -21.79 13.98
C GLN A 21 49.54 -22.58 13.68
N ASP A 22 50.59 -22.32 14.47
CA ASP A 22 51.50 -23.32 15.06
C ASP A 22 52.86 -22.68 15.42
N ASP A 23 53.28 -22.95 16.66
CA ASP A 23 54.63 -22.85 17.23
C ASP A 23 55.35 -21.49 17.37
N ALA A 24 55.27 -20.88 18.57
CA ALA A 24 56.46 -20.51 19.37
C ALA A 24 56.11 -19.91 20.75
N ALA A 25 56.74 -20.46 21.81
CA ALA A 25 56.79 -19.88 23.16
C ALA A 25 58.02 -18.92 23.32
N PRO A 26 58.18 -18.24 24.47
CA PRO A 26 57.86 -16.84 24.70
C PRO A 26 59.09 -15.91 24.61
N ALA A 27 58.92 -14.70 24.09
CA ALA A 27 59.83 -13.57 24.33
C ALA A 27 59.23 -12.68 25.42
N ALA A 28 60.10 -12.22 26.32
CA ALA A 28 59.78 -11.62 27.60
C ALA A 28 58.99 -10.31 27.50
N ASP A 29 57.86 -10.30 28.21
CA ASP A 29 57.35 -9.29 29.15
C ASP A 29 58.19 -8.01 29.32
N ASP A 30 57.67 -6.89 28.79
CA ASP A 30 57.91 -5.53 29.30
C ASP A 30 56.77 -4.56 28.87
N SER A 31 55.53 -5.02 29.02
CA SER A 31 54.32 -4.21 28.80
C SER A 31 53.60 -4.07 30.14
N PRO A 32 53.16 -2.86 30.56
CA PRO A 32 52.39 -2.74 31.79
C PRO A 32 51.14 -3.61 31.67
N VAL A 33 50.93 -4.47 32.66
CA VAL A 33 49.74 -5.30 32.82
C VAL A 33 48.53 -4.39 32.87
N VAL A 34 47.84 -4.23 31.74
CA VAL A 34 46.42 -3.86 31.74
C VAL A 34 45.70 -5.14 32.12
N SER A 35 45.35 -5.23 33.39
CA SER A 35 44.39 -6.21 33.88
C SER A 35 43.16 -6.10 32.99
N GLN A 36 42.80 -7.17 32.29
CA GLN A 36 41.48 -7.29 31.68
C GLN A 36 40.46 -7.24 32.83
N TYR A 37 39.92 -6.05 33.06
CA TYR A 37 38.69 -5.87 33.80
C TYR A 37 37.54 -6.15 32.84
N ASP A 38 36.46 -6.70 33.39
CA ASP A 38 35.24 -7.06 32.68
C ASP A 38 34.54 -5.78 32.17
N ALA A 39 34.99 -5.27 31.01
CA ALA A 39 34.72 -3.93 30.52
C ALA A 39 33.32 -3.75 29.90
N SER A 40 32.59 -4.84 29.61
CA SER A 40 31.33 -4.74 28.86
C SER A 40 30.17 -4.15 29.66
N SER A 41 30.17 -4.30 30.99
CA SER A 41 29.10 -3.76 31.85
C SER A 41 29.32 -2.29 32.20
N THR A 42 30.56 -1.90 32.45
CA THR A 42 30.92 -0.53 32.82
C THR A 42 30.84 0.44 31.64
N GLU A 43 31.15 -0.01 30.41
CA GLU A 43 31.06 0.82 29.20
C GLU A 43 29.60 1.11 28.81
N ALA A 44 28.71 0.14 28.98
CA ALA A 44 27.26 0.31 28.82
C ALA A 44 26.69 1.31 29.83
N ASP A 45 27.04 1.17 31.12
CA ASP A 45 26.59 2.08 32.18
C ASP A 45 27.06 3.53 31.98
N ILE A 46 28.28 3.74 31.47
CA ILE A 46 28.80 5.08 31.16
C ILE A 46 28.05 5.70 29.97
N THR A 47 27.77 4.90 28.93
CA THR A 47 27.10 5.37 27.72
C THR A 47 25.65 5.77 28.02
N THR A 48 24.93 4.95 28.79
CA THR A 48 23.58 5.27 29.29
C THR A 48 23.58 6.52 30.19
N ALA A 49 24.62 6.73 31.00
CA ALA A 49 24.72 7.93 31.84
C ALA A 49 24.97 9.21 31.01
N ILE A 50 25.70 9.12 29.89
CA ILE A 50 25.91 10.21 28.93
C ILE A 50 24.58 10.55 28.22
N GLN A 51 23.84 9.55 27.74
CA GLN A 51 22.52 9.73 27.10
C GLN A 51 21.50 10.41 28.03
N ASN A 52 21.54 10.07 29.33
CA ASN A 52 20.66 10.67 30.34
C ASN A 52 21.12 12.07 30.82
N GLY A 53 22.18 12.66 30.23
CA GLY A 53 22.65 14.00 30.53
C GLY A 53 23.38 14.15 31.88
N SER A 54 23.95 13.06 32.42
CA SER A 54 24.73 13.10 33.66
C SER A 54 26.02 13.90 33.47
N SER A 55 26.44 14.67 34.49
CA SER A 55 27.71 15.41 34.41
C SER A 55 28.92 14.50 34.58
N ASP A 56 30.07 14.89 34.03
CA ASP A 56 31.34 14.16 34.13
C ASP A 56 31.68 13.81 35.59
N ASP A 57 31.48 14.75 36.51
CA ASP A 57 31.71 14.54 37.94
C ASP A 57 30.79 13.45 38.54
N GLN A 58 29.54 13.34 38.07
CA GLN A 58 28.59 12.31 38.52
C GLN A 58 28.98 10.92 38.00
N ILE A 59 29.42 10.85 36.75
CA ILE A 59 29.86 9.60 36.13
C ILE A 59 31.15 9.11 36.79
N ILE A 60 32.13 10.01 37.00
CA ILE A 60 33.40 9.68 37.68
C ILE A 60 33.13 9.21 39.12
N THR A 61 32.25 9.90 39.87
CA THR A 61 31.89 9.48 41.24
C THR A 61 31.26 8.08 41.26
N SER A 62 30.39 7.78 40.29
CA SER A 62 29.73 6.46 40.19
C SER A 62 30.74 5.35 39.87
N LEU A 63 31.72 5.63 39.02
CA LEU A 63 32.81 4.71 38.68
C LEU A 63 33.77 4.48 39.86
N GLU A 64 34.02 5.51 40.67
CA GLU A 64 34.78 5.39 41.91
C GLU A 64 34.07 4.48 42.92
N GLU A 65 32.74 4.60 43.04
CA GLU A 65 31.92 3.71 43.88
C GLU A 65 31.92 2.27 43.39
N GLN A 66 32.10 2.05 42.08
CA GLN A 66 32.31 0.73 41.47
C GLN A 66 33.76 0.22 41.62
N GLY A 67 34.64 1.00 42.26
CA GLY A 67 35.99 0.58 42.62
C GLY A 67 37.09 1.01 41.65
N LEU A 68 36.79 1.88 40.68
CA LEU A 68 37.83 2.47 39.82
C LEU A 68 38.57 3.59 40.57
N SER A 69 39.86 3.73 40.30
CA SER A 69 40.57 4.93 40.74
C SER A 69 40.21 6.13 39.85
N VAL A 70 40.24 7.35 40.40
CA VAL A 70 39.94 8.60 39.65
C VAL A 70 40.61 8.66 38.27
N PRO A 71 41.91 8.35 38.12
CA PRO A 71 42.57 8.40 36.82
C PRO A 71 42.07 7.32 35.84
N GLN A 72 41.56 6.19 36.33
CA GLN A 72 40.98 5.14 35.48
C GLN A 72 39.57 5.51 35.05
N ALA A 73 38.78 6.14 35.92
CA ALA A 73 37.45 6.63 35.60
C ALA A 73 37.49 7.76 34.55
N GLU A 74 38.46 8.69 34.65
CA GLU A 74 38.67 9.74 33.65
C GLU A 74 39.03 9.19 32.27
N VAL A 75 39.88 8.15 32.21
CA VAL A 75 40.27 7.51 30.95
C VAL A 75 39.11 6.73 30.34
N ALA A 76 38.31 6.02 31.14
CA ALA A 76 37.13 5.30 30.67
C ALA A 76 36.06 6.26 30.13
N LEU A 77 35.81 7.39 30.82
CA LEU A 77 34.90 8.42 30.37
C LEU A 77 35.37 9.09 29.06
N ALA A 78 36.67 9.35 28.93
CA ALA A 78 37.23 9.92 27.71
C ALA A 78 37.09 8.96 26.51
N ALA A 79 37.36 7.66 26.70
CA ALA A 79 37.19 6.65 25.65
C ALA A 79 35.72 6.47 25.25
N ALA A 80 34.80 6.44 26.22
CA ALA A 80 33.36 6.34 25.96
C ALA A 80 32.80 7.57 25.25
N LYS A 81 33.30 8.78 25.56
CA LYS A 81 32.94 10.00 24.83
C LYS A 81 33.47 9.99 23.40
N ASP A 82 34.68 9.50 23.17
CA ASP A 82 35.25 9.36 21.82
C ASP A 82 34.43 8.37 20.99
N ASN A 83 34.03 7.23 21.57
CA ASN A 83 33.14 6.25 20.94
C ASN A 83 31.72 6.80 20.69
N TYR A 84 31.12 7.50 21.66
CA TYR A 84 29.80 8.12 21.50
C TYR A 84 29.80 9.22 20.43
N GLN A 85 30.85 10.05 20.41
CA GLN A 85 31.02 11.07 19.36
C GLN A 85 31.29 10.44 18.00
N SER A 86 32.01 9.32 17.92
CA SER A 86 32.20 8.57 16.67
C SER A 86 30.89 7.94 16.18
N SER A 87 30.09 7.34 17.07
CA SER A 87 28.79 6.73 16.71
C SER A 87 27.74 7.78 16.34
N SER A 88 27.75 8.95 16.98
CA SER A 88 26.91 10.10 16.60
C SER A 88 27.41 10.79 15.32
N TYR A 89 28.70 10.69 15.00
CA TYR A 89 29.24 11.15 13.72
C TYR A 89 28.90 10.17 12.59
N ASP A 90 28.96 8.85 12.80
CA ASP A 90 28.60 7.87 11.79
C ASP A 90 27.12 8.00 11.38
N ILE A 91 26.23 8.36 12.31
CA ILE A 91 24.82 8.71 12.00
C ILE A 91 24.72 10.04 11.23
N ALA A 92 25.51 11.06 11.61
CA ALA A 92 25.41 12.40 11.00
C ALA A 92 26.19 12.60 9.69
N THR A 93 27.17 11.74 9.37
CA THR A 93 27.98 11.83 8.13
C THR A 93 27.57 10.85 7.05
N THR A 94 26.57 9.99 7.29
CA THR A 94 25.95 9.19 6.22
C THR A 94 25.00 10.06 5.37
N THR A 95 24.52 11.20 5.88
CA THR A 95 23.57 12.10 5.20
C THR A 95 24.21 13.21 4.35
N GLN A 96 25.54 13.35 4.33
CA GLN A 96 26.21 14.36 3.49
C GLN A 96 27.56 13.84 2.96
N GLU A 97 27.59 13.54 1.66
CA GLU A 97 28.71 13.11 0.80
C GLU A 97 28.83 11.60 0.55
N ASN A 98 28.05 11.08 -0.42
CA ASN A 98 28.58 10.30 -1.57
C ASN A 98 27.49 10.05 -2.63
N ASP A 99 27.62 10.82 -3.72
CA ASP A 99 27.16 10.51 -5.07
C ASP A 99 27.86 9.21 -5.54
N ASP A 100 27.12 8.22 -6.05
CA ASP A 100 27.56 6.93 -6.61
C ASP A 100 28.14 5.87 -5.65
N THR A 101 27.27 5.22 -4.86
CA THR A 101 27.23 3.76 -4.61
C THR A 101 25.99 3.46 -3.78
N THR A 102 25.10 2.59 -4.27
CA THR A 102 23.91 2.03 -3.59
C THR A 102 24.13 1.84 -2.09
N THR A 103 23.82 2.88 -1.32
CA THR A 103 23.39 2.77 0.07
C THR A 103 21.99 2.21 0.00
N ALA A 104 21.68 1.17 0.78
CA ALA A 104 20.28 0.83 0.99
C ALA A 104 19.59 2.11 1.46
N ASP A 105 18.65 2.61 0.67
CA ASP A 105 17.77 3.67 1.12
C ASP A 105 17.06 3.17 2.37
N ALA A 106 16.86 4.07 3.33
CA ALA A 106 16.21 3.69 4.59
C ALA A 106 14.80 3.20 4.25
N THR A 107 14.40 2.06 4.81
CA THR A 107 13.03 1.56 4.58
C THR A 107 12.01 2.54 5.12
N GLN A 108 10.77 2.49 4.65
CA GLN A 108 9.70 3.31 5.20
C GLN A 108 9.54 3.10 6.70
N GLY A 109 9.65 1.86 7.19
CA GLY A 109 9.64 1.56 8.61
C GLY A 109 10.79 2.22 9.37
N GLU A 110 11.99 2.27 8.80
CA GLU A 110 13.14 2.97 9.38
C GLU A 110 12.92 4.49 9.44
N VAL A 111 12.38 5.08 8.38
CA VAL A 111 11.99 6.52 8.33
C VAL A 111 10.94 6.81 9.39
N ALA A 112 9.88 6.00 9.45
CA ALA A 112 8.79 6.15 10.41
C ALA A 112 9.28 6.01 11.86
N ALA A 113 10.15 5.03 12.13
CA ALA A 113 10.74 4.83 13.45
C ALA A 113 11.60 6.01 13.88
N ALA A 114 12.43 6.55 12.98
CA ALA A 114 13.23 7.74 13.26
C ALA A 114 12.32 8.95 13.57
N ALA A 115 11.31 9.19 12.74
CA ALA A 115 10.32 10.24 12.94
C ALA A 115 9.58 10.09 14.28
N ALA A 116 9.23 8.85 14.66
CA ALA A 116 8.56 8.58 15.92
C ALA A 116 9.46 8.94 17.13
N VAL A 117 10.75 8.59 17.09
CA VAL A 117 11.71 8.96 18.14
C VAL A 117 11.84 10.48 18.24
N ASP A 118 11.94 11.18 17.12
CA ASP A 118 12.02 12.64 17.08
C ASP A 118 10.75 13.31 17.61
N ALA A 119 9.59 12.70 17.34
CA ALA A 119 8.29 13.07 17.92
C ALA A 119 8.16 12.74 19.42
N GLY A 120 9.16 12.06 20.01
CA GLY A 120 9.22 11.74 21.43
C GLY A 120 8.63 10.39 21.82
N ALA A 121 8.52 9.45 20.88
CA ALA A 121 8.24 8.05 21.15
C ALA A 121 9.41 7.37 21.88
N THR A 122 9.14 6.21 22.47
CA THR A 122 10.21 5.35 23.00
C THR A 122 10.84 4.52 21.88
N GLU A 123 12.08 4.09 22.04
CA GLU A 123 12.74 3.15 21.11
C GLU A 123 11.93 1.87 20.88
N GLN A 124 11.18 1.41 21.88
CA GLN A 124 10.31 0.23 21.75
C GLN A 124 9.09 0.50 20.86
N GLN A 125 8.51 1.70 20.92
CA GLN A 125 7.41 2.09 20.05
C GLN A 125 7.90 2.30 18.61
N ALA A 126 9.04 2.95 18.44
CA ALA A 126 9.66 3.13 17.13
C ALA A 126 10.02 1.79 16.48
N ALA A 127 10.60 0.85 17.22
CA ALA A 127 10.89 -0.49 16.71
C ALA A 127 9.63 -1.28 16.34
N TYR A 128 8.53 -1.09 17.09
CA TYR A 128 7.24 -1.68 16.72
C TYR A 128 6.69 -1.09 15.42
N ILE A 129 6.79 0.24 15.25
CA ILE A 129 6.33 0.92 14.03
C ILE A 129 7.10 0.42 12.81
N ALA A 130 8.44 0.33 12.89
CA ALA A 130 9.24 -0.20 11.79
C ALA A 130 8.85 -1.64 11.42
N ASP A 131 8.68 -2.51 12.41
CA ASP A 131 8.31 -3.91 12.20
C ASP A 131 6.92 -4.05 11.56
N ALA A 132 5.96 -3.24 12.00
CA ALA A 132 4.61 -3.25 11.46
C ALA A 132 4.57 -2.77 10.00
N ILE A 133 5.32 -1.73 9.64
CA ILE A 133 5.36 -1.22 8.27
C ILE A 133 6.11 -2.22 7.38
N ASP A 134 7.36 -2.56 7.71
CA ASP A 134 8.24 -3.32 6.82
C ASP A 134 7.90 -4.82 6.75
N ASN A 135 7.28 -5.40 7.79
CA ASN A 135 7.03 -6.85 7.87
C ASN A 135 5.55 -7.23 7.97
N GLU A 136 4.66 -6.30 8.34
CA GLU A 136 3.22 -6.55 8.46
C GLU A 136 2.38 -5.75 7.46
N GLY A 137 3.01 -4.93 6.60
CA GLY A 137 2.32 -4.13 5.58
C GLY A 137 1.41 -3.05 6.16
N ALA A 138 1.67 -2.59 7.39
CA ALA A 138 0.85 -1.56 8.03
C ALA A 138 1.20 -0.16 7.50
N SER A 139 0.19 0.69 7.30
CA SER A 139 0.40 2.13 7.09
C SER A 139 1.09 2.79 8.28
N ALA A 140 1.80 3.90 8.07
CA ALA A 140 2.42 4.67 9.12
C ALA A 140 1.39 5.20 10.14
N ALA A 141 0.18 5.52 9.67
CA ALA A 141 -0.96 5.88 10.51
C ALA A 141 -1.38 4.75 11.45
N SER A 142 -1.68 3.57 10.92
CA SER A 142 -2.14 2.41 11.70
C SER A 142 -1.04 1.93 12.67
N ALA A 143 0.20 1.80 12.20
CA ALA A 143 1.36 1.42 13.01
C ALA A 143 1.58 2.40 14.18
N SER A 144 1.45 3.71 13.92
CA SER A 144 1.59 4.75 14.96
C SER A 144 0.49 4.67 16.02
N ILE A 145 -0.75 4.40 15.61
CA ILE A 145 -1.90 4.27 16.52
C ILE A 145 -1.71 3.04 17.42
N ASP A 146 -1.31 1.91 16.84
CA ASP A 146 -1.12 0.65 17.57
C ASP A 146 0.09 0.70 18.52
N ALA A 147 1.14 1.43 18.13
CA ALA A 147 2.25 1.76 19.01
C ALA A 147 1.84 2.67 20.19
N GLY A 148 0.62 3.22 20.17
CA GLY A 148 0.09 4.08 21.21
C GLY A 148 0.67 5.49 21.19
N LEU A 149 1.06 5.99 20.02
CA LEU A 149 1.45 7.39 19.85
C LEU A 149 0.25 8.32 20.05
N THR A 150 0.54 9.57 20.43
CA THR A 150 -0.49 10.61 20.43
C THR A 150 -0.78 11.08 19.01
N ASN A 151 -1.96 11.65 18.75
CA ASN A 151 -2.33 12.11 17.41
C ASN A 151 -1.32 13.07 16.78
N SER A 152 -0.69 13.95 17.58
CA SER A 152 0.33 14.86 17.08
C SER A 152 1.62 14.14 16.68
N GLN A 153 1.99 13.09 17.42
CA GLN A 153 3.17 12.28 17.10
C GLN A 153 2.93 11.41 15.87
N ALA A 154 1.75 10.79 15.78
CA ALA A 154 1.38 10.00 14.60
C ALA A 154 1.39 10.86 13.32
N VAL A 155 0.87 12.09 13.37
CA VAL A 155 0.93 13.00 12.22
C VAL A 155 2.37 13.39 11.85
N GLU A 156 3.26 13.60 12.82
CA GLU A 156 4.68 13.84 12.52
C GLU A 156 5.32 12.65 11.80
N VAL A 157 4.98 11.41 12.20
CA VAL A 157 5.45 10.19 11.53
C VAL A 157 4.90 10.09 10.10
N ILE A 158 3.58 10.21 9.93
CA ILE A 158 2.92 10.13 8.62
C ILE A 158 3.51 11.16 7.65
N THR A 159 3.65 12.42 8.09
CA THR A 159 4.21 13.48 7.24
C THR A 159 5.64 13.17 6.82
N GLU A 160 6.49 12.66 7.72
CA GLU A 160 7.88 12.36 7.36
C GLU A 160 7.98 11.18 6.37
N VAL A 161 7.15 10.14 6.54
CA VAL A 161 7.09 9.00 5.60
C VAL A 161 6.65 9.47 4.22
N VAL A 162 5.58 10.25 4.13
CA VAL A 162 5.10 10.78 2.85
C VAL A 162 6.13 11.70 2.21
N THR A 163 6.75 12.61 2.98
CA THR A 163 7.81 13.49 2.46
C THR A 163 9.02 12.72 1.96
N ALA A 164 9.37 11.57 2.55
CA ALA A 164 10.42 10.71 2.03
C ALA A 164 10.07 10.10 0.66
N SER A 165 8.78 9.87 0.39
CA SER A 165 8.27 9.31 -0.87
C SER A 165 7.98 10.34 -1.98
N GLU A 166 7.95 11.65 -1.66
CA GLU A 166 7.61 12.71 -2.63
C GLU A 166 8.60 12.78 -3.81
N ASP A 167 9.87 12.47 -3.56
CA ASP A 167 10.96 12.57 -4.55
C ASP A 167 11.11 11.32 -5.44
N ILE A 168 10.23 10.32 -5.29
CA ILE A 168 10.28 9.09 -6.12
C ILE A 168 9.94 9.44 -7.58
N PRO A 169 10.84 9.15 -8.55
CA PRO A 169 10.61 9.41 -9.97
C PRO A 169 9.43 8.59 -10.53
N SER A 170 8.94 8.95 -11.71
CA SER A 170 7.94 8.11 -12.39
C SER A 170 8.57 6.77 -12.84
N GLN A 171 7.77 5.72 -12.98
CA GLN A 171 8.27 4.41 -13.43
C GLN A 171 9.01 4.49 -14.77
N GLY A 172 8.48 5.27 -15.73
CA GLY A 172 9.14 5.47 -17.01
C GLY A 172 10.51 6.16 -16.87
N GLU A 173 10.72 6.98 -15.86
CA GLU A 173 12.04 7.55 -15.54
C GLU A 173 12.97 6.53 -14.88
N VAL A 174 12.48 5.78 -13.87
CA VAL A 174 13.25 4.72 -13.20
C VAL A 174 13.69 3.65 -14.20
N ALA A 175 12.76 3.17 -15.03
CA ALA A 175 13.05 2.16 -16.05
C ALA A 175 14.05 2.65 -17.11
N ALA A 176 13.99 3.93 -17.48
CA ALA A 176 14.92 4.54 -18.42
C ALA A 176 16.35 4.57 -17.88
N ASP A 177 16.51 4.98 -16.62
CA ASP A 177 17.80 5.02 -15.94
C ASP A 177 18.34 3.59 -15.73
N ALA A 178 17.50 2.66 -15.26
CA ALA A 178 17.86 1.25 -15.13
C ALA A 178 18.29 0.64 -16.47
N ALA A 179 17.56 0.92 -17.56
CA ALA A 179 17.90 0.46 -18.90
C ALA A 179 19.25 1.01 -19.36
N ALA A 180 19.54 2.29 -19.08
CA ALA A 180 20.82 2.91 -19.40
C ALA A 180 21.99 2.23 -18.64
N ASP A 181 21.79 1.91 -17.36
CA ASP A 181 22.78 1.26 -16.50
C ASP A 181 23.11 -0.16 -16.93
N VAL A 182 22.12 -0.90 -17.45
CA VAL A 182 22.34 -2.22 -18.06
C VAL A 182 22.88 -2.16 -19.50
N GLY A 183 23.16 -0.96 -19.99
CA GLY A 183 23.83 -0.72 -21.27
C GLY A 183 22.91 -0.70 -22.49
N ALA A 184 21.63 -0.38 -22.31
CA ALA A 184 20.74 -0.06 -23.42
C ALA A 184 21.24 1.18 -24.19
N THR A 185 20.84 1.29 -25.46
CA THR A 185 21.14 2.50 -26.25
C THR A 185 20.16 3.61 -25.93
N ASP A 186 20.55 4.88 -26.13
CA ASP A 186 19.66 6.04 -25.94
C ASP A 186 18.30 5.87 -26.66
N ALA A 187 18.28 5.20 -27.82
CA ALA A 187 17.04 4.95 -28.55
C ALA A 187 16.15 3.90 -27.87
N GLN A 188 16.74 2.88 -27.24
CA GLN A 188 16.01 1.87 -26.48
C GLN A 188 15.52 2.45 -25.15
N VAL A 189 16.33 3.27 -24.49
CA VAL A 189 15.95 3.97 -23.25
C VAL A 189 14.72 4.84 -23.47
N GLU A 190 14.71 5.66 -24.53
CA GLU A 190 13.55 6.48 -24.88
C GLU A 190 12.34 5.64 -25.32
N GLU A 191 12.56 4.53 -26.05
CA GLU A 191 11.48 3.62 -26.43
C GLU A 191 10.82 2.94 -25.23
N ILE A 192 11.62 2.53 -24.23
CA ILE A 192 11.12 1.97 -22.96
C ILE A 192 10.32 3.02 -22.20
N LYS A 193 10.88 4.24 -22.04
CA LYS A 193 10.20 5.34 -21.35
C LYS A 193 8.86 5.69 -21.99
N ASP A 194 8.85 5.90 -23.31
CA ASP A 194 7.63 6.25 -24.05
C ASP A 194 6.57 5.15 -23.94
N ALA A 195 6.96 3.88 -23.89
CA ALA A 195 6.05 2.75 -23.74
C ALA A 195 5.42 2.72 -22.33
N ILE A 196 6.23 2.86 -21.28
CA ILE A 196 5.74 2.89 -19.88
C ILE A 196 4.88 4.11 -19.63
N ASP A 197 5.30 5.30 -20.08
CA ASP A 197 4.49 6.53 -20.02
C ASP A 197 3.18 6.41 -20.84
N SER A 198 3.03 5.36 -21.67
CA SER A 198 1.81 5.02 -22.41
C SER A 198 1.05 3.82 -21.83
N GLY A 199 1.42 3.33 -20.65
CA GLY A 199 0.74 2.23 -19.92
C GLY A 199 1.26 0.83 -20.23
N ALA A 200 2.51 0.66 -20.66
CA ALA A 200 3.14 -0.65 -20.75
C ALA A 200 3.91 -0.99 -19.46
N SER A 201 3.89 -2.26 -19.05
CA SER A 201 4.79 -2.78 -18.01
C SER A 201 6.27 -2.57 -18.38
N ALA A 202 7.14 -2.42 -17.38
CA ALA A 202 8.57 -2.29 -17.57
C ALA A 202 9.17 -3.54 -18.24
N ALA A 203 8.66 -4.73 -17.89
CA ALA A 203 9.05 -5.99 -18.50
C ALA A 203 8.75 -6.01 -20.00
N SER A 204 7.51 -5.70 -20.40
CA SER A 204 7.10 -5.70 -21.80
C SER A 204 7.83 -4.63 -22.62
N ALA A 205 7.95 -3.41 -22.07
CA ALA A 205 8.67 -2.30 -22.70
C ALA A 205 10.14 -2.65 -22.96
N ALA A 206 10.84 -3.23 -21.97
CA ALA A 206 12.22 -3.66 -22.11
C ALA A 206 12.40 -4.77 -23.16
N LEU A 207 11.52 -5.77 -23.16
CA LEU A 207 11.55 -6.87 -24.14
C LEU A 207 11.30 -6.37 -25.57
N ASP A 208 10.33 -5.48 -25.76
CA ASP A 208 10.00 -4.90 -27.06
C ASP A 208 11.12 -3.98 -27.59
N ALA A 209 11.79 -3.24 -26.70
CA ALA A 209 13.01 -2.50 -27.01
C ALA A 209 14.21 -3.42 -27.31
N GLY A 210 14.07 -4.73 -27.12
CA GLY A 210 15.05 -5.75 -27.49
C GLY A 210 16.18 -5.93 -26.48
N LEU A 211 15.94 -5.60 -25.21
CA LEU A 211 16.83 -6.01 -24.11
C LEU A 211 16.81 -7.54 -23.97
N SER A 212 17.88 -8.09 -23.40
CA SER A 212 17.89 -9.51 -23.03
C SER A 212 17.15 -9.75 -21.73
N ASP A 213 16.67 -10.97 -21.48
CA ASP A 213 15.93 -11.32 -20.26
C ASP A 213 16.65 -10.87 -18.98
N ALA A 214 17.99 -11.01 -18.92
CA ALA A 214 18.77 -10.58 -17.75
C ALA A 214 18.85 -9.06 -17.57
N GLN A 215 18.76 -8.29 -18.66
CA GLN A 215 18.66 -6.84 -18.59
C GLN A 215 17.24 -6.41 -18.23
N THR A 216 16.23 -7.07 -18.80
CA THR A 216 14.82 -6.87 -18.43
C THR A 216 14.60 -7.12 -16.94
N ALA A 217 15.12 -8.24 -16.41
CA ALA A 217 15.01 -8.57 -14.99
C ALA A 217 15.57 -7.47 -14.08
N GLU A 218 16.71 -6.87 -14.44
CA GLU A 218 17.30 -5.78 -13.67
C GLU A 218 16.48 -4.47 -13.78
N VAL A 219 15.89 -4.20 -14.96
CA VAL A 219 15.00 -3.04 -15.13
C VAL A 219 13.74 -3.20 -14.27
N VAL A 220 13.13 -4.39 -14.29
CA VAL A 220 11.95 -4.71 -13.47
C VAL A 220 12.29 -4.61 -11.98
N ASP A 221 13.39 -5.22 -11.54
CA ASP A 221 13.87 -5.17 -10.15
C ASP A 221 14.00 -3.72 -9.63
N GLN A 222 14.60 -2.83 -10.43
CA GLN A 222 14.76 -1.43 -10.04
C GLN A 222 13.44 -0.64 -10.06
N VAL A 223 12.54 -0.90 -11.02
CA VAL A 223 11.22 -0.27 -11.07
C VAL A 223 10.38 -0.68 -9.86
N THR A 224 10.33 -1.98 -9.56
CA THR A 224 9.58 -2.49 -8.41
C THR A 224 10.17 -2.02 -7.09
N SER A 225 11.50 -2.02 -6.94
CA SER A 225 12.16 -1.50 -5.74
C SER A 225 11.84 -0.01 -5.49
N ALA A 226 11.75 0.80 -6.56
CA ALA A 226 11.36 2.20 -6.42
C ALA A 226 9.87 2.35 -6.03
N SER A 227 9.02 1.42 -6.45
CA SER A 227 7.61 1.40 -6.04
C SER A 227 7.42 1.00 -4.58
N ASP A 228 8.29 0.15 -4.02
CA ASP A 228 8.22 -0.23 -2.59
C ASP A 228 8.45 0.96 -1.64
N GLU A 229 9.01 2.06 -2.15
CA GLU A 229 9.22 3.28 -1.38
C GLU A 229 8.01 4.23 -1.39
N ILE A 230 6.96 3.94 -2.16
CA ILE A 230 5.74 4.75 -2.26
C ILE A 230 4.93 4.66 -0.97
N ALA A 231 4.58 5.81 -0.39
CA ALA A 231 3.77 5.84 0.82
C ALA A 231 2.35 5.30 0.58
N ASP A 232 1.83 4.63 1.60
CA ASP A 232 0.46 4.10 1.62
C ASP A 232 -0.58 5.20 1.31
N PRO A 233 -1.62 4.93 0.49
CA PRO A 233 -2.69 5.88 0.18
C PRO A 233 -3.33 6.55 1.40
N ALA A 234 -3.48 5.84 2.51
CA ALA A 234 -4.01 6.39 3.76
C ALA A 234 -3.10 7.46 4.36
N ASP A 235 -1.78 7.22 4.31
CA ASP A 235 -0.77 8.15 4.77
C ASP A 235 -0.71 9.39 3.86
N VAL A 236 -0.71 9.19 2.54
CA VAL A 236 -0.76 10.27 1.54
C VAL A 236 -2.00 11.13 1.74
N ALA A 237 -3.17 10.51 1.88
CA ALA A 237 -4.43 11.22 2.09
C ALA A 237 -4.40 12.06 3.38
N ALA A 238 -3.86 11.50 4.47
CA ALA A 238 -3.73 12.21 5.74
C ALA A 238 -2.72 13.35 5.67
N ALA A 239 -1.56 13.16 5.03
CA ALA A 239 -0.55 14.20 4.85
C ALA A 239 -1.10 15.36 4.00
N ALA A 240 -1.73 15.06 2.87
CA ALA A 240 -2.38 16.05 2.02
C ALA A 240 -3.48 16.82 2.78
N ALA A 241 -4.29 16.13 3.59
CA ALA A 241 -5.31 16.77 4.42
C ALA A 241 -4.69 17.75 5.44
N ILE A 242 -3.55 17.40 6.05
CA ILE A 242 -2.81 18.28 6.95
C ILE A 242 -2.31 19.53 6.23
N GLU A 243 -1.75 19.38 5.02
CA GLU A 243 -1.31 20.51 4.21
C GLU A 243 -2.47 21.45 3.83
N SER A 244 -3.65 20.88 3.53
CA SER A 244 -4.88 21.63 3.31
C SER A 244 -5.50 22.22 4.60
N GLY A 245 -4.89 22.01 5.76
CA GLY A 245 -5.24 22.64 7.03
C GLY A 245 -6.19 21.85 7.93
N ALA A 246 -6.32 20.54 7.72
CA ALA A 246 -7.02 19.65 8.63
C ALA A 246 -6.36 19.61 10.02
N SER A 247 -7.14 19.25 11.04
CA SER A 247 -6.57 18.94 12.36
C SER A 247 -5.97 17.54 12.39
N SER A 248 -5.02 17.27 13.31
CA SER A 248 -4.46 15.92 13.48
C SER A 248 -5.50 14.84 13.75
N SER A 249 -6.63 15.19 14.37
CA SER A 249 -7.74 14.25 14.55
C SER A 249 -8.46 13.94 13.24
N GLN A 250 -8.64 14.93 12.36
CA GLN A 250 -9.29 14.73 11.07
C GLN A 250 -8.38 13.95 10.12
N ALA A 251 -7.08 14.25 10.10
CA ALA A 251 -6.13 13.51 9.27
C ALA A 251 -6.07 12.02 9.64
N LEU A 252 -6.05 11.69 10.93
CA LEU A 252 -6.09 10.28 11.37
C LEU A 252 -7.45 9.62 11.13
N GLU A 253 -8.55 10.37 11.20
CA GLU A 253 -9.88 9.87 10.82
C GLU A 253 -9.92 9.52 9.32
N ILE A 254 -9.29 10.34 8.47
CA ILE A 254 -9.14 10.09 7.04
C ILE A 254 -8.27 8.86 6.80
N ALA A 255 -7.05 8.80 7.35
CA ALA A 255 -6.16 7.65 7.19
C ALA A 255 -6.86 6.35 7.61
N THR A 256 -7.50 6.34 8.78
CA THR A 256 -8.21 5.15 9.26
C THR A 256 -9.34 4.75 8.30
N ALA A 257 -10.09 5.71 7.74
CA ALA A 257 -11.15 5.40 6.79
C ALA A 257 -10.58 4.77 5.50
N VAL A 258 -9.49 5.35 4.97
CA VAL A 258 -8.81 4.85 3.76
C VAL A 258 -8.19 3.47 3.99
N ASP A 259 -7.53 3.24 5.13
CA ASP A 259 -7.02 1.90 5.53
C ASP A 259 -8.14 0.85 5.59
N ASN A 260 -9.38 1.27 5.91
CA ASN A 260 -10.54 0.38 5.94
C ASN A 260 -11.25 0.28 4.57
N GLY A 261 -10.64 0.79 3.50
CA GLY A 261 -11.11 0.70 2.12
C GLY A 261 -12.01 1.85 1.65
N ASP A 262 -12.29 2.86 2.46
CA ASP A 262 -13.02 4.04 1.97
C ASP A 262 -12.16 4.80 0.95
N SER A 263 -12.81 5.35 -0.08
CA SER A 263 -12.15 6.28 -0.99
C SER A 263 -11.62 7.52 -0.23
N ALA A 264 -10.47 8.05 -0.62
CA ALA A 264 -9.89 9.26 -0.04
C ALA A 264 -10.85 10.45 -0.15
N ALA A 265 -11.59 10.56 -1.25
CA ALA A 265 -12.63 11.57 -1.46
C ALA A 265 -13.77 11.46 -0.43
N LEU A 266 -14.26 10.23 -0.18
CA LEU A 266 -15.30 9.96 0.79
C LEU A 266 -14.81 10.25 2.21
N ALA A 267 -13.67 9.69 2.58
CA ALA A 267 -13.02 9.88 3.88
C ALA A 267 -12.80 11.36 4.21
N ALA A 268 -12.22 12.13 3.28
CA ALA A 268 -12.00 13.56 3.44
C ALA A 268 -13.32 14.34 3.60
N THR A 269 -14.34 13.98 2.83
CA THR A 269 -15.67 14.61 2.90
C THR A 269 -16.34 14.35 4.26
N GLU A 270 -16.27 13.12 4.76
CA GLU A 270 -16.85 12.72 6.05
C GLU A 270 -16.11 13.35 7.24
N ALA A 271 -14.78 13.48 7.14
CA ALA A 271 -13.96 14.24 8.09
C ALA A 271 -14.24 15.76 8.06
N GLY A 272 -15.08 16.22 7.12
CA GLY A 272 -15.60 17.58 7.06
C GLY A 272 -14.64 18.58 6.42
N LEU A 273 -13.76 18.13 5.53
CA LEU A 273 -12.90 19.01 4.74
C LEU A 273 -13.74 19.86 3.77
N GLU A 274 -13.25 21.05 3.46
CA GLU A 274 -13.86 21.86 2.41
C GLU A 274 -13.58 21.24 1.04
N PRO A 275 -14.46 21.41 0.04
CA PRO A 275 -14.30 20.72 -1.25
C PRO A 275 -12.99 20.95 -1.99
N ALA A 276 -12.33 22.09 -1.79
CA ALA A 276 -11.02 22.33 -2.37
C ALA A 276 -9.96 21.43 -1.74
N ALA A 277 -9.99 21.26 -0.41
CA ALA A 277 -9.09 20.36 0.29
C ALA A 277 -9.35 18.89 -0.07
N VAL A 278 -10.62 18.50 -0.29
CA VAL A 278 -10.94 17.15 -0.79
C VAL A 278 -10.32 16.91 -2.17
N ALA A 279 -10.38 17.91 -3.06
CA ALA A 279 -9.77 17.79 -4.38
C ALA A 279 -8.24 17.68 -4.30
N ASP A 280 -7.59 18.46 -3.42
CA ASP A 280 -6.14 18.38 -3.19
C ASP A 280 -5.75 16.97 -2.68
N VAL A 281 -6.47 16.44 -1.68
CA VAL A 281 -6.26 15.09 -1.13
C VAL A 281 -6.36 14.00 -2.20
N VAL A 282 -7.42 14.04 -3.02
CA VAL A 282 -7.63 13.05 -4.09
C VAL A 282 -6.54 13.13 -5.15
N SER A 283 -6.09 14.34 -5.50
CA SER A 283 -5.01 14.52 -6.47
C SER A 283 -3.71 13.89 -5.98
N GLU A 284 -3.30 14.16 -4.74
CA GLU A 284 -2.06 13.61 -4.18
C GLU A 284 -2.09 12.08 -4.07
N VAL A 285 -3.24 11.50 -3.67
CA VAL A 285 -3.39 10.02 -3.63
C VAL A 285 -3.25 9.41 -5.02
N ILE A 286 -3.82 10.03 -6.05
CA ILE A 286 -3.71 9.55 -7.43
C ILE A 286 -2.29 9.72 -7.96
N ASP A 287 -1.67 10.88 -7.74
CA ASP A 287 -0.29 11.14 -8.16
C ASP A 287 0.68 10.16 -7.50
N SER A 288 0.39 9.69 -6.28
CA SER A 288 1.12 8.61 -5.62
C SER A 288 0.84 7.24 -6.26
N ALA A 289 -0.44 6.92 -6.49
CA ALA A 289 -0.87 5.66 -7.10
C ALA A 289 -0.34 5.44 -8.53
N GLU A 290 -0.13 6.51 -9.31
CA GLU A 290 0.47 6.44 -10.65
C GLU A 290 1.93 5.93 -10.63
N LYS A 291 2.59 5.94 -9.46
CA LYS A 291 3.95 5.42 -9.30
C LYS A 291 3.98 3.94 -8.95
N VAL A 292 2.84 3.33 -8.58
CA VAL A 292 2.75 1.93 -8.15
C VAL A 292 2.94 0.98 -9.32
N SER A 293 3.88 0.02 -9.16
CA SER A 293 4.28 -0.92 -10.21
C SER A 293 3.11 -1.69 -10.81
N ASP A 294 3.21 -1.97 -12.11
CA ASP A 294 2.27 -2.84 -12.81
C ASP A 294 2.29 -4.27 -12.19
N PRO A 295 1.13 -4.93 -12.01
CA PRO A 295 1.05 -6.30 -11.49
C PRO A 295 1.96 -7.30 -12.20
N ALA A 296 2.21 -7.16 -13.50
CA ALA A 296 3.12 -8.01 -14.25
C ALA A 296 4.59 -7.80 -13.85
N ASP A 297 4.98 -6.56 -13.57
CA ASP A 297 6.32 -6.23 -13.08
C ASP A 297 6.52 -6.76 -11.67
N VAL A 298 5.55 -6.55 -10.77
CA VAL A 298 5.56 -7.10 -9.41
C VAL A 298 5.65 -8.62 -9.45
N ALA A 299 4.84 -9.29 -10.28
CA ALA A 299 4.87 -10.74 -10.42
C ALA A 299 6.24 -11.26 -10.91
N ALA A 300 6.88 -10.54 -11.83
CA ALA A 300 8.20 -10.88 -12.33
C ALA A 300 9.31 -10.65 -11.29
N ALA A 301 9.29 -9.53 -10.56
CA ALA A 301 10.21 -9.24 -9.45
C ALA A 301 10.08 -10.32 -8.36
N ALA A 302 8.85 -10.58 -7.90
CA ALA A 302 8.55 -11.63 -6.92
C ALA A 302 9.03 -13.01 -7.38
N ALA A 303 8.89 -13.33 -8.68
CA ALA A 303 9.43 -14.57 -9.24
C ALA A 303 10.97 -14.64 -9.14
N LEU A 304 11.68 -13.53 -9.41
CA LEU A 304 13.14 -13.45 -9.28
C LEU A 304 13.59 -13.67 -7.83
N ASP A 305 12.91 -13.06 -6.86
CA ASP A 305 13.18 -13.24 -5.43
C ASP A 305 13.00 -14.68 -4.97
N ASN A 306 12.02 -15.36 -5.57
CA ASN A 306 11.79 -16.80 -5.39
C ASN A 306 12.75 -17.69 -6.19
N GLY A 307 13.79 -17.11 -6.80
CA GLY A 307 14.86 -17.81 -7.48
C GLY A 307 14.51 -18.29 -8.89
N ALA A 308 13.49 -17.71 -9.52
CA ALA A 308 13.23 -17.91 -10.94
C ALA A 308 14.42 -17.41 -11.78
N THR A 309 14.57 -17.98 -12.97
CA THR A 309 15.49 -17.41 -13.96
C THR A 309 14.88 -16.18 -14.60
N ALA A 310 15.70 -15.27 -15.11
CA ALA A 310 15.24 -14.10 -15.85
C ALA A 310 14.25 -14.43 -16.99
N SER A 311 14.46 -15.55 -17.70
CA SER A 311 13.52 -16.01 -18.72
C SER A 311 12.16 -16.44 -18.14
N GLN A 312 12.15 -17.08 -16.96
CA GLN A 312 10.90 -17.45 -16.29
C GLN A 312 10.16 -16.23 -15.77
N ALA A 313 10.87 -15.25 -15.20
CA ALA A 313 10.27 -13.99 -14.76
C ALA A 313 9.66 -13.22 -15.94
N ALA A 314 10.35 -13.17 -17.09
CA ALA A 314 9.80 -12.60 -18.32
C ALA A 314 8.56 -13.36 -18.83
N ASP A 315 8.57 -14.69 -18.80
CA ASP A 315 7.41 -15.52 -19.15
C ASP A 315 6.21 -15.25 -18.20
N VAL A 316 6.47 -15.00 -16.92
CA VAL A 316 5.44 -14.63 -15.92
C VAL A 316 4.84 -13.27 -16.26
N ALA A 317 5.66 -12.23 -16.41
CA ALA A 317 5.17 -10.89 -16.77
C ALA A 317 4.33 -10.91 -18.06
N GLU A 318 4.82 -11.53 -19.15
CA GLU A 318 4.09 -11.59 -20.43
C GLU A 318 2.72 -12.29 -20.27
N SER A 319 2.66 -13.30 -19.40
CA SER A 319 1.41 -14.03 -19.12
C SER A 319 0.42 -13.20 -18.31
N VAL A 320 0.90 -12.42 -17.33
CA VAL A 320 0.08 -11.50 -16.51
C VAL A 320 -0.42 -10.34 -17.35
N ASP A 321 0.43 -9.69 -18.15
CA ASP A 321 0.07 -8.65 -19.12
C ASP A 321 -1.00 -9.14 -20.12
N SER A 322 -0.98 -10.43 -20.45
CA SER A 322 -1.97 -11.06 -21.32
C SER A 322 -3.31 -11.36 -20.63
N GLY A 323 -3.44 -11.02 -19.34
CA GLY A 323 -4.64 -11.20 -18.51
C GLY A 323 -4.70 -12.54 -17.76
N SER A 324 -3.57 -13.21 -17.53
CA SER A 324 -3.53 -14.38 -16.63
C SER A 324 -3.34 -13.91 -15.19
N SER A 325 -3.80 -14.68 -14.20
CA SER A 325 -3.38 -14.46 -12.81
C SER A 325 -1.88 -14.67 -12.63
N ALA A 326 -1.29 -13.97 -11.66
CA ALA A 326 0.10 -14.16 -11.26
C ALA A 326 0.34 -15.60 -10.80
N ALA A 327 -0.63 -16.20 -10.11
CA ALA A 327 -0.57 -17.61 -9.73
C ALA A 327 -0.44 -18.57 -10.93
N ALA A 328 -1.32 -18.40 -11.94
CA ALA A 328 -1.33 -19.25 -13.12
C ALA A 328 -0.05 -19.05 -13.95
N ALA A 329 0.39 -17.80 -14.11
CA ALA A 329 1.62 -17.45 -14.80
C ALA A 329 2.85 -18.10 -14.14
N ALA A 330 2.99 -17.97 -12.82
CA ALA A 330 4.09 -18.56 -12.06
C ALA A 330 4.08 -20.11 -12.12
N ALA A 331 2.91 -20.73 -12.02
CA ALA A 331 2.77 -22.18 -12.14
C ALA A 331 3.16 -22.69 -13.54
N ASP A 332 2.77 -21.98 -14.60
CA ASP A 332 3.12 -22.32 -15.98
C ASP A 332 4.61 -22.10 -16.29
N ALA A 333 5.23 -21.09 -15.66
CA ALA A 333 6.68 -20.89 -15.65
C ALA A 333 7.44 -21.96 -14.82
N GLY A 334 6.71 -22.82 -14.11
CA GLY A 334 7.24 -23.99 -13.40
C GLY A 334 7.83 -23.69 -12.03
N LEU A 335 7.40 -22.59 -11.39
CA LEU A 335 7.74 -22.28 -10.01
C LEU A 335 7.02 -23.25 -9.05
N ASP A 336 7.54 -23.37 -7.82
CA ASP A 336 6.90 -24.21 -6.82
C ASP A 336 5.75 -23.49 -6.10
N THR A 337 4.95 -24.24 -5.35
CA THR A 337 3.72 -23.71 -4.74
C THR A 337 3.97 -22.66 -3.66
N ALA A 338 5.14 -22.67 -3.02
CA ALA A 338 5.49 -21.63 -2.05
C ALA A 338 5.79 -20.32 -2.77
N ALA A 339 6.57 -20.38 -3.84
CA ALA A 339 6.85 -19.22 -4.69
C ALA A 339 5.57 -18.66 -5.34
N VAL A 340 4.66 -19.53 -5.80
CA VAL A 340 3.36 -19.09 -6.34
C VAL A 340 2.55 -18.32 -5.31
N ALA A 341 2.49 -18.79 -4.07
CA ALA A 341 1.75 -18.10 -3.01
C ALA A 341 2.38 -16.75 -2.65
N ASP A 342 3.72 -16.69 -2.60
CA ASP A 342 4.48 -15.46 -2.34
C ASP A 342 4.27 -14.41 -3.44
N ILE A 343 4.29 -14.83 -4.71
CA ILE A 343 4.02 -13.95 -5.86
C ILE A 343 2.60 -13.37 -5.80
N VAL A 344 1.61 -14.18 -5.48
CA VAL A 344 0.21 -13.73 -5.31
C VAL A 344 0.10 -12.71 -4.19
N ASP A 345 0.77 -12.98 -3.06
CA ASP A 345 0.80 -12.09 -1.90
C ASP A 345 1.36 -10.72 -2.29
N GLN A 346 2.56 -10.69 -2.90
CA GLN A 346 3.21 -9.45 -3.33
C GLN A 346 2.39 -8.67 -4.38
N VAL A 347 1.83 -9.35 -5.37
CA VAL A 347 0.98 -8.70 -6.39
C VAL A 347 -0.29 -8.11 -5.76
N SER A 348 -0.90 -8.83 -4.81
CA SER A 348 -2.07 -8.34 -4.09
C SER A 348 -1.73 -7.13 -3.22
N SER A 349 -0.64 -7.21 -2.44
CA SER A 349 -0.22 -6.10 -1.57
C SER A 349 0.19 -4.85 -2.34
N SER A 350 0.85 -5.00 -3.49
CA SER A 350 1.15 -3.84 -4.35
C SER A 350 -0.13 -3.16 -4.84
N SER A 351 -1.21 -3.92 -5.05
CA SER A 351 -2.50 -3.37 -5.49
C SER A 351 -3.21 -2.55 -4.42
N ASP A 352 -2.87 -2.73 -3.14
CA ASP A 352 -3.46 -1.95 -2.05
C ASP A 352 -3.05 -0.46 -2.12
N ASN A 353 -1.91 -0.18 -2.75
CA ASN A 353 -1.42 1.19 -2.97
C ASN A 353 -2.05 1.88 -4.20
N VAL A 354 -2.89 1.19 -4.97
CA VAL A 354 -3.53 1.75 -6.16
C VAL A 354 -4.79 2.52 -5.78
N ALA A 355 -5.00 3.67 -6.41
CA ALA A 355 -6.17 4.50 -6.15
C ALA A 355 -7.49 3.72 -6.40
N PRO A 356 -8.45 3.78 -5.47
CA PRO A 356 -9.77 3.22 -5.67
C PRO A 356 -10.47 3.82 -6.91
N PRO A 357 -11.32 3.05 -7.63
CA PRO A 357 -12.05 3.55 -8.80
C PRO A 357 -12.87 4.82 -8.54
N ALA A 358 -13.37 5.00 -7.32
CA ALA A 358 -14.12 6.18 -6.93
C ALA A 358 -13.25 7.45 -6.82
N ASP A 359 -12.00 7.33 -6.36
CA ASP A 359 -11.07 8.46 -6.30
C ASP A 359 -10.63 8.87 -7.69
N VAL A 360 -10.30 7.91 -8.55
CA VAL A 360 -9.99 8.17 -9.97
C VAL A 360 -11.19 8.83 -10.66
N ALA A 361 -12.40 8.33 -10.41
CA ALA A 361 -13.62 8.93 -10.96
C ALA A 361 -13.84 10.37 -10.43
N ALA A 362 -13.50 10.62 -9.16
CA ALA A 362 -13.60 11.94 -8.54
C ALA A 362 -12.65 12.94 -9.21
N ALA A 363 -11.37 12.59 -9.36
CA ALA A 363 -10.39 13.44 -10.04
C ALA A 363 -10.78 13.72 -11.49
N ALA A 364 -11.14 12.67 -12.24
CA ALA A 364 -11.59 12.81 -13.61
C ALA A 364 -12.82 13.74 -13.73
N ALA A 365 -13.74 13.67 -12.76
CA ALA A 365 -14.89 14.56 -12.70
C ALA A 365 -14.49 16.01 -12.35
N ILE A 366 -13.55 16.20 -11.43
CA ILE A 366 -13.00 17.51 -11.06
C ILE A 366 -12.36 18.18 -12.29
N ASP A 367 -11.54 17.43 -13.03
CA ASP A 367 -10.91 17.89 -14.27
C ASP A 367 -11.93 18.24 -15.36
N ALA A 368 -13.04 17.50 -15.40
CA ALA A 368 -14.17 17.81 -16.26
C ALA A 368 -14.99 19.04 -15.78
N GLY A 369 -14.64 19.62 -14.63
CA GLY A 369 -15.27 20.82 -14.05
C GLY A 369 -16.55 20.53 -13.28
N ALA A 370 -16.69 19.33 -12.71
CA ALA A 370 -17.81 18.98 -11.82
C ALA A 370 -17.81 19.85 -10.55
N SER A 371 -18.98 20.09 -9.98
CA SER A 371 -19.08 20.71 -8.65
C SER A 371 -18.80 19.68 -7.54
N ALA A 372 -18.47 20.17 -6.35
CA ALA A 372 -18.25 19.33 -5.17
C ALA A 372 -19.40 18.36 -4.90
N GLU A 373 -20.64 18.82 -5.06
CA GLU A 373 -21.82 17.98 -4.88
C GLU A 373 -21.92 16.89 -5.95
N GLN A 374 -21.52 17.19 -7.19
CA GLN A 374 -21.52 16.20 -8.27
C GLN A 374 -20.42 15.15 -8.05
N VAL A 375 -19.25 15.57 -7.58
CA VAL A 375 -18.15 14.66 -7.24
C VAL A 375 -18.57 13.72 -6.11
N ALA A 376 -19.17 14.25 -5.04
CA ALA A 376 -19.67 13.43 -3.94
C ALA A 376 -20.75 12.43 -4.38
N ASP A 377 -21.67 12.86 -5.26
CA ASP A 377 -22.69 11.97 -5.84
C ASP A 377 -22.05 10.85 -6.71
N ILE A 378 -20.97 11.16 -7.44
CA ILE A 378 -20.23 10.19 -8.27
C ILE A 378 -19.50 9.18 -7.39
N VAL A 379 -18.68 9.65 -6.43
CA VAL A 379 -17.91 8.81 -5.50
C VAL A 379 -18.83 7.82 -4.82
N THR A 380 -19.90 8.31 -4.18
CA THR A 380 -20.89 7.47 -3.49
C THR A 380 -21.50 6.41 -4.41
N ALA A 381 -21.74 6.73 -5.68
CA ALA A 381 -22.31 5.79 -6.64
C ALA A 381 -21.28 4.76 -7.12
N VAL A 382 -20.04 5.18 -7.39
CA VAL A 382 -18.94 4.29 -7.82
C VAL A 382 -18.55 3.35 -6.70
N ASP A 383 -18.42 3.84 -5.46
CA ASP A 383 -18.22 3.02 -4.27
C ASP A 383 -19.36 2.01 -4.06
N ALA A 384 -20.59 2.38 -4.45
CA ALA A 384 -21.73 1.46 -4.44
C ALA A 384 -21.75 0.46 -5.62
N GLY A 385 -20.70 0.44 -6.45
CA GLY A 385 -20.52 -0.45 -7.60
C GLY A 385 -21.26 -0.01 -8.87
N ALA A 386 -21.65 1.27 -8.98
CA ALA A 386 -22.14 1.81 -10.25
C ALA A 386 -20.99 1.99 -11.25
N SER A 387 -21.29 1.85 -12.54
CA SER A 387 -20.32 2.22 -13.59
C SER A 387 -19.97 3.71 -13.46
N PRO A 388 -18.68 4.10 -13.57
CA PRO A 388 -18.24 5.49 -13.47
C PRO A 388 -18.98 6.44 -14.43
N SER A 389 -19.21 6.01 -15.67
CA SER A 389 -19.95 6.80 -16.66
C SER A 389 -21.43 6.97 -16.31
N ASP A 390 -22.09 5.92 -15.82
CA ASP A 390 -23.49 6.00 -15.38
C ASP A 390 -23.62 6.93 -14.16
N ALA A 391 -22.72 6.78 -13.17
CA ALA A 391 -22.63 7.67 -12.01
C ALA A 391 -22.43 9.13 -12.41
N ALA A 392 -21.48 9.41 -13.32
CA ALA A 392 -21.22 10.74 -13.85
C ALA A 392 -22.43 11.33 -14.59
N VAL A 393 -23.12 10.54 -15.42
CA VAL A 393 -24.34 10.99 -16.12
C VAL A 393 -25.46 11.33 -15.14
N ASP A 394 -25.66 10.49 -14.12
CA ASP A 394 -26.69 10.71 -13.10
C ASP A 394 -26.40 11.93 -12.22
N ALA A 395 -25.12 12.19 -11.92
CA ALA A 395 -24.65 13.44 -11.30
C ALA A 395 -24.75 14.67 -12.23
N GLY A 396 -25.13 14.47 -13.50
CA GLY A 396 -25.43 15.54 -14.45
C GLY A 396 -24.24 16.04 -15.27
N LEU A 397 -23.15 15.28 -15.35
CA LEU A 397 -22.04 15.57 -16.27
C LEU A 397 -22.50 15.40 -17.72
N SER A 398 -21.76 16.05 -18.63
CA SER A 398 -22.00 15.84 -20.05
C SER A 398 -21.61 14.41 -20.46
N PRO A 399 -22.24 13.81 -21.49
CA PRO A 399 -21.85 12.47 -21.96
C PRO A 399 -20.37 12.34 -22.36
N ALA A 400 -19.75 13.44 -22.81
CA ALA A 400 -18.32 13.44 -23.13
C ALA A 400 -17.44 13.43 -21.87
N ALA A 401 -17.87 14.12 -20.82
CA ALA A 401 -17.18 14.10 -19.53
C ALA A 401 -17.35 12.74 -18.85
N ALA A 402 -18.56 12.19 -18.84
CA ALA A 402 -18.82 10.86 -18.30
C ALA A 402 -18.01 9.75 -19.01
N ALA A 403 -17.84 9.86 -20.33
CA ALA A 403 -16.99 8.93 -21.07
C ALA A 403 -15.50 9.09 -20.73
N ALA A 404 -15.04 10.32 -20.47
CA ALA A 404 -13.66 10.57 -20.04
C ALA A 404 -13.38 10.07 -18.62
N VAL A 405 -14.39 10.13 -17.73
CA VAL A 405 -14.34 9.52 -16.40
C VAL A 405 -14.19 8.01 -16.50
N GLU A 406 -15.01 7.34 -17.33
CA GLU A 406 -14.88 5.89 -17.55
C GLU A 406 -13.49 5.53 -18.07
N THR A 407 -13.00 6.23 -19.10
CA THR A 407 -11.68 5.93 -19.67
C THR A 407 -10.56 6.06 -18.64
N GLN A 408 -10.57 7.10 -17.80
CA GLN A 408 -9.53 7.22 -16.75
C GLN A 408 -9.60 6.12 -15.70
N VAL A 409 -10.82 5.71 -15.30
CA VAL A 409 -10.97 4.59 -14.36
C VAL A 409 -10.55 3.26 -15.00
N GLU A 410 -10.85 3.06 -16.29
CA GLU A 410 -10.37 1.89 -17.05
C GLU A 410 -8.84 1.89 -17.16
N ASP A 411 -8.22 3.04 -17.49
CA ASP A 411 -6.76 3.16 -17.61
C ASP A 411 -6.07 2.93 -16.25
N SER A 412 -6.67 3.38 -15.13
CA SER A 412 -6.14 3.13 -13.78
C SER A 412 -6.34 1.70 -13.30
N ALA A 413 -7.27 0.93 -13.90
CA ALA A 413 -7.53 -0.45 -13.51
C ALA A 413 -6.39 -1.41 -13.90
N ASP A 414 -5.51 -1.00 -14.83
CA ASP A 414 -4.39 -1.82 -15.28
C ASP A 414 -3.37 -2.10 -14.16
N ASN A 415 -3.26 -1.21 -13.16
CA ASN A 415 -2.40 -1.41 -12.00
C ASN A 415 -3.03 -2.29 -10.89
N HIS A 416 -4.32 -2.63 -10.98
CA HIS A 416 -4.99 -3.45 -9.97
C HIS A 416 -4.68 -4.94 -10.14
N ALA A 417 -4.49 -5.65 -9.03
CA ALA A 417 -4.29 -7.09 -9.06
C ALA A 417 -5.48 -7.82 -9.71
N PRO A 418 -5.22 -8.88 -10.51
CA PRO A 418 -6.30 -9.70 -11.06
C PRO A 418 -7.19 -10.29 -9.97
N ALA A 419 -8.51 -10.37 -10.22
CA ALA A 419 -9.48 -10.85 -9.24
C ALA A 419 -9.20 -12.28 -8.71
N ALA A 420 -8.52 -13.10 -9.50
CA ALA A 420 -8.07 -14.43 -9.09
C ALA A 420 -6.93 -14.38 -8.06
N ASP A 421 -6.00 -13.43 -8.20
CA ASP A 421 -4.91 -13.22 -7.25
C ASP A 421 -5.46 -12.63 -5.94
N VAL A 422 -6.36 -11.64 -6.01
CA VAL A 422 -7.05 -11.09 -4.82
C VAL A 422 -7.79 -12.19 -4.04
N ALA A 423 -8.52 -13.07 -4.75
CA ALA A 423 -9.23 -14.17 -4.10
C ALA A 423 -8.27 -15.20 -3.46
N ALA A 424 -7.10 -15.39 -4.06
CA ALA A 424 -6.09 -16.31 -3.58
C ALA A 424 -5.33 -15.74 -2.37
N ALA A 425 -5.00 -14.44 -2.38
CA ALA A 425 -4.46 -13.71 -1.23
C ALA A 425 -5.44 -13.76 -0.04
N ALA A 426 -6.72 -13.45 -0.26
CA ALA A 426 -7.75 -13.58 0.76
C ALA A 426 -7.86 -15.01 1.34
N ALA A 427 -7.62 -16.03 0.51
CA ALA A 427 -7.54 -17.41 0.98
C ALA A 427 -6.30 -17.66 1.85
N ALA A 428 -5.14 -17.12 1.49
CA ALA A 428 -3.91 -17.18 2.28
C ALA A 428 -4.14 -16.57 3.68
N ASP A 429 -4.71 -15.37 3.77
CA ASP A 429 -5.06 -14.68 5.02
C ASP A 429 -6.07 -15.45 5.87
N ALA A 430 -7.01 -16.13 5.21
CA ALA A 430 -7.94 -16.99 5.90
C ALA A 430 -7.25 -18.19 6.57
N GLY A 431 -6.05 -18.56 6.12
CA GLY A 431 -5.20 -19.63 6.62
C GLY A 431 -5.01 -20.79 5.64
N ALA A 432 -5.28 -20.58 4.34
CA ALA A 432 -5.08 -21.59 3.31
C ALA A 432 -3.60 -22.00 3.19
N SER A 433 -3.35 -23.25 2.82
CA SER A 433 -2.00 -23.68 2.43
C SER A 433 -1.62 -23.17 1.04
N PRO A 434 -0.33 -23.07 0.70
CA PRO A 434 0.11 -22.62 -0.63
C PRO A 434 -0.52 -23.41 -1.80
N GLU A 435 -0.73 -24.72 -1.61
CA GLU A 435 -1.44 -25.54 -2.61
C GLU A 435 -2.90 -25.10 -2.79
N GLN A 436 -3.58 -24.71 -1.70
CA GLN A 436 -4.96 -24.26 -1.74
C GLN A 436 -5.08 -22.86 -2.34
N VAL A 437 -4.13 -21.97 -2.07
CA VAL A 437 -4.04 -20.63 -2.68
C VAL A 437 -3.96 -20.75 -4.19
N ALA A 438 -3.06 -21.60 -4.70
CA ALA A 438 -2.93 -21.87 -6.14
C ALA A 438 -4.21 -22.50 -6.74
N ASP A 439 -4.86 -23.43 -6.02
CA ASP A 439 -6.13 -24.04 -6.45
C ASP A 439 -7.29 -23.03 -6.49
N VAL A 440 -7.31 -22.03 -5.59
CA VAL A 440 -8.29 -20.94 -5.58
C VAL A 440 -8.09 -20.03 -6.78
N ALA A 441 -6.87 -19.52 -7.01
CA ALA A 441 -6.57 -18.66 -8.15
C ALA A 441 -6.96 -19.32 -9.49
N ALA A 442 -6.52 -20.57 -9.69
CA ALA A 442 -6.82 -21.33 -10.91
C ALA A 442 -8.33 -21.56 -11.12
N SER A 443 -9.08 -21.76 -10.03
CA SER A 443 -10.54 -21.90 -10.06
C SER A 443 -11.23 -20.58 -10.44
N VAL A 444 -10.78 -19.45 -9.89
CA VAL A 444 -11.32 -18.12 -10.21
C VAL A 444 -10.99 -17.72 -11.65
N ASP A 445 -9.78 -17.99 -12.13
CA ASP A 445 -9.40 -17.83 -13.55
C ASP A 445 -10.28 -18.66 -14.49
N ALA A 446 -10.71 -19.84 -14.05
CA ALA A 446 -11.66 -20.67 -14.78
C ALA A 446 -13.11 -20.14 -14.73
N GLY A 447 -13.36 -19.03 -14.02
CA GLY A 447 -14.63 -18.35 -13.88
C GLY A 447 -15.48 -18.81 -12.69
N ALA A 448 -14.90 -19.49 -11.71
CA ALA A 448 -15.58 -19.77 -10.45
C ALA A 448 -15.73 -18.50 -9.61
N SER A 449 -16.75 -18.46 -8.75
CA SER A 449 -16.80 -17.42 -7.72
C SER A 449 -15.72 -17.68 -6.65
N PRO A 450 -15.21 -16.65 -5.96
CA PRO A 450 -14.18 -16.85 -4.93
C PRO A 450 -14.59 -17.85 -3.83
N SER A 451 -15.85 -17.85 -3.41
CA SER A 451 -16.33 -18.77 -2.39
C SER A 451 -16.50 -20.20 -2.89
N ASP A 452 -16.92 -20.39 -4.14
CA ASP A 452 -16.94 -21.72 -4.78
C ASP A 452 -15.50 -22.24 -4.97
N ALA A 453 -14.57 -21.38 -5.39
CA ALA A 453 -13.16 -21.71 -5.55
C ALA A 453 -12.52 -22.12 -4.20
N ALA A 454 -12.76 -21.36 -3.14
CA ALA A 454 -12.31 -21.69 -1.78
C ALA A 454 -12.90 -23.02 -1.29
N ALA A 455 -14.18 -23.28 -1.55
CA ALA A 455 -14.83 -24.53 -1.19
C ALA A 455 -14.24 -25.73 -1.95
N ASP A 456 -13.97 -25.58 -3.25
CA ASP A 456 -13.39 -26.61 -4.10
C ASP A 456 -11.92 -26.89 -3.75
N ALA A 457 -11.16 -25.86 -3.34
CA ALA A 457 -9.83 -25.98 -2.73
C ALA A 457 -9.85 -26.60 -1.32
N GLY A 458 -11.04 -26.87 -0.76
CA GLY A 458 -11.22 -27.61 0.48
C GLY A 458 -11.04 -26.77 1.76
N LEU A 459 -11.19 -25.44 1.68
CA LEU A 459 -11.24 -24.59 2.86
C LEU A 459 -12.47 -24.94 3.73
N SER A 460 -12.33 -24.73 5.04
CA SER A 460 -13.43 -24.89 5.99
C SER A 460 -14.44 -23.76 5.82
N SER A 461 -15.68 -23.98 6.27
CA SER A 461 -16.72 -22.94 6.23
C SER A 461 -16.34 -21.67 6.98
N SER A 462 -15.52 -21.75 8.04
CA SER A 462 -15.01 -20.57 8.73
C SER A 462 -13.96 -19.80 7.93
N GLU A 463 -13.13 -20.49 7.16
CA GLU A 463 -12.13 -19.86 6.28
C GLU A 463 -12.81 -19.25 5.07
N ILE A 464 -13.77 -19.95 4.45
CA ILE A 464 -14.58 -19.40 3.34
C ILE A 464 -15.29 -18.11 3.75
N SER A 465 -15.89 -18.07 4.94
CA SER A 465 -16.52 -16.83 5.43
C SER A 465 -15.53 -15.70 5.70
N LYS A 466 -14.26 -16.00 5.99
CA LYS A 466 -13.21 -14.96 6.07
C LYS A 466 -12.82 -14.48 4.67
N VAL A 467 -12.63 -15.38 3.71
CA VAL A 467 -12.37 -15.03 2.31
C VAL A 467 -13.49 -14.13 1.78
N GLU A 468 -14.74 -14.50 2.00
CA GLU A 468 -15.89 -13.66 1.64
C GLU A 468 -15.89 -12.32 2.38
N GLY A 469 -15.43 -12.29 3.63
CA GLY A 469 -15.26 -11.06 4.41
C GLY A 469 -14.21 -10.13 3.82
N ILE A 470 -13.01 -10.65 3.55
CA ILE A 470 -11.87 -9.90 2.99
C ILE A 470 -12.20 -9.39 1.59
N ILE A 471 -12.76 -10.25 0.73
CA ILE A 471 -13.16 -9.84 -0.62
C ILE A 471 -14.32 -8.86 -0.56
N ALA A 472 -15.24 -9.00 0.40
CA ALA A 472 -16.27 -7.98 0.60
C ALA A 472 -15.66 -6.69 1.16
N GLU A 473 -14.65 -6.71 2.00
CA GLU A 473 -13.98 -5.48 2.46
C GLU A 473 -13.30 -4.78 1.27
N ALA A 474 -12.56 -5.54 0.46
CA ALA A 474 -11.94 -5.06 -0.78
C ALA A 474 -12.95 -4.62 -1.87
N ALA A 475 -14.12 -5.27 -1.96
CA ALA A 475 -15.16 -4.94 -2.94
C ALA A 475 -16.21 -3.95 -2.43
N THR A 476 -16.28 -3.76 -1.12
CA THR A 476 -17.32 -3.02 -0.41
C THR A 476 -16.80 -2.46 0.92
N ALA A 477 -16.21 -1.27 0.87
CA ALA A 477 -16.33 -0.24 1.89
C ALA A 477 -17.81 0.17 2.09
N VAL A 478 -18.67 -0.79 2.44
CA VAL A 478 -20.13 -0.64 2.56
C VAL A 478 -20.52 -0.85 4.01
N VAL A 479 -20.48 0.24 4.77
CA VAL A 479 -21.50 0.48 5.80
C VAL A 479 -22.25 1.74 5.45
N SER A 480 -23.39 1.56 4.77
CA SER A 480 -24.36 2.63 4.59
C SER A 480 -24.85 3.12 5.96
N HIS A 481 -24.36 4.27 6.42
CA HIS A 481 -25.05 5.04 7.44
C HIS A 481 -26.05 5.99 6.74
N ASP A 482 -27.35 5.67 6.79
CA ASP A 482 -28.36 6.72 6.62
C ASP A 482 -28.13 7.78 7.71
N VAL A 483 -28.44 9.03 7.39
CA VAL A 483 -28.13 10.31 8.08
C VAL A 483 -28.68 10.41 9.53
N ASN A 484 -29.11 9.30 10.12
CA ASN A 484 -29.60 9.15 11.50
C ASN A 484 -29.07 7.88 12.24
N GLY A 485 -28.08 7.14 11.72
CA GLY A 485 -27.41 6.07 12.47
C GLY A 485 -28.26 4.82 12.74
N ILE A 486 -29.06 4.38 11.76
CA ILE A 486 -29.76 3.08 11.80
C ILE A 486 -29.25 2.23 10.64
N GLU A 487 -28.66 1.09 10.96
CA GLU A 487 -28.22 0.05 10.02
C GLU A 487 -29.38 -0.37 9.09
N LEU A 488 -29.14 -0.35 7.77
CA LEU A 488 -30.08 -0.84 6.76
C LEU A 488 -30.14 -2.38 6.80
N ALA A 489 -31.32 -2.95 6.54
CA ALA A 489 -31.54 -4.38 6.70
C ALA A 489 -30.78 -5.20 5.64
N ALA A 490 -29.72 -5.87 6.06
CA ALA A 490 -29.02 -6.92 5.32
C ALA A 490 -29.29 -8.32 5.93
N ASP A 491 -28.84 -9.38 5.25
CA ASP A 491 -29.17 -10.77 5.58
C ASP A 491 -28.76 -11.18 7.00
N HIS A 492 -27.79 -10.50 7.61
CA HIS A 492 -27.35 -10.72 8.99
C HIS A 492 -28.25 -10.09 10.07
N ASN A 493 -29.09 -9.11 9.71
CA ASN A 493 -29.96 -8.38 10.66
C ASN A 493 -31.48 -8.65 10.42
N MET A 494 -31.81 -9.65 9.61
CA MET A 494 -33.18 -10.13 9.41
C MET A 494 -33.43 -11.41 10.21
N PRO A 495 -34.44 -11.49 11.09
CA PRO A 495 -34.78 -12.72 11.79
C PRO A 495 -35.17 -13.82 10.80
N ASP A 496 -34.56 -15.00 10.88
CA ASP A 496 -34.87 -16.14 10.00
C ASP A 496 -36.31 -16.64 10.21
N VAL A 497 -37.21 -16.26 9.29
CA VAL A 497 -38.64 -16.60 9.36
C VAL A 497 -38.96 -17.95 8.68
N TYR A 498 -37.97 -18.68 8.13
CA TYR A 498 -38.23 -19.89 7.33
C TYR A 498 -37.74 -21.23 7.91
N ALA A 499 -37.12 -21.26 9.10
CA ALA A 499 -36.65 -22.50 9.71
C ALA A 499 -37.75 -23.50 10.19
N THR A 500 -39.05 -23.23 10.02
CA THR A 500 -40.11 -24.19 10.40
C THR A 500 -41.27 -24.30 9.40
N TYR A 501 -41.04 -24.94 8.25
CA TYR A 501 -42.15 -25.55 7.46
C TYR A 501 -41.75 -26.89 6.85
N THR A 502 -42.12 -27.98 7.51
CA THR A 502 -42.04 -29.35 6.97
C THR A 502 -43.27 -29.68 6.12
N ASN A 503 -43.03 -30.07 4.85
CA ASN A 503 -43.87 -30.69 3.82
C ASN A 503 -45.12 -29.95 3.26
N PRO A 504 -45.21 -29.72 1.93
CA PRO A 504 -46.39 -29.16 1.28
C PRO A 504 -47.39 -30.23 0.80
N PRO A 505 -48.72 -29.99 0.87
CA PRO A 505 -49.66 -30.60 -0.05
C PRO A 505 -49.86 -29.71 -1.29
N THR A 506 -49.71 -30.35 -2.45
CA THR A 506 -50.12 -30.00 -3.83
C THR A 506 -50.75 -28.62 -4.11
N HIS A 507 -50.05 -27.86 -4.97
CA HIS A 507 -50.48 -26.82 -5.92
C HIS A 507 -51.80 -26.06 -5.67
N ASN A 508 -51.66 -24.77 -5.38
CA ASN A 508 -52.47 -23.73 -6.02
C ASN A 508 -51.61 -22.46 -6.16
N GLU A 509 -51.42 -21.97 -7.39
CA GLU A 509 -50.60 -20.80 -7.69
C GLU A 509 -51.15 -19.56 -6.96
N THR A 510 -50.34 -19.00 -6.06
CA THR A 510 -50.58 -17.70 -5.43
C THR A 510 -49.48 -16.76 -5.94
N PRO A 511 -49.80 -15.57 -6.48
CA PRO A 511 -48.77 -14.69 -7.02
C PRO A 511 -47.87 -14.15 -5.91
N ALA A 512 -46.58 -14.02 -6.22
CA ALA A 512 -45.53 -13.58 -5.30
C ALA A 512 -45.84 -12.23 -4.62
N PRO A 513 -45.34 -11.99 -3.39
CA PRO A 513 -45.53 -10.71 -2.70
C PRO A 513 -44.82 -9.58 -3.46
N LYS A 514 -45.57 -8.54 -3.86
CA LYS A 514 -45.03 -7.36 -4.54
C LYS A 514 -44.24 -6.48 -3.56
N SER A 515 -43.03 -6.05 -3.98
CA SER A 515 -42.18 -5.08 -3.27
C SER A 515 -42.89 -3.74 -3.06
N THR A 516 -42.40 -2.95 -2.09
CA THR A 516 -42.91 -1.61 -1.75
C THR A 516 -42.94 -0.68 -2.97
N PHE A 517 -41.95 -0.80 -3.87
CA PHE A 517 -41.89 -0.07 -5.14
C PHE A 517 -42.99 -0.50 -6.11
N GLY A 518 -43.27 -1.80 -6.19
CA GLY A 518 -44.38 -2.34 -7.00
C GLY A 518 -45.76 -1.85 -6.54
N ARG A 519 -45.94 -1.57 -5.23
CA ARG A 519 -47.18 -0.97 -4.71
C ARG A 519 -47.30 0.51 -5.07
N ILE A 520 -46.19 1.25 -5.09
CA ILE A 520 -46.17 2.66 -5.47
C ILE A 520 -46.50 2.81 -6.97
N ILE A 521 -45.94 1.96 -7.82
CA ILE A 521 -46.25 1.94 -9.27
C ILE A 521 -47.73 1.61 -9.51
N ASP A 522 -48.30 0.64 -8.78
CA ASP A 522 -49.73 0.32 -8.88
C ASP A 522 -50.63 1.49 -8.44
N VAL A 523 -50.22 2.25 -7.41
CA VAL A 523 -50.95 3.45 -6.94
C VAL A 523 -50.87 4.58 -7.97
N ILE A 524 -49.70 4.83 -8.55
CA ILE A 524 -49.52 5.84 -9.61
C ILE A 524 -50.33 5.46 -10.85
N THR A 525 -50.29 4.19 -11.24
CA THR A 525 -51.04 3.67 -12.39
C THR A 525 -52.56 3.74 -12.13
N SER A 526 -53.02 3.44 -10.91
CA SER A 526 -54.40 3.60 -10.49
C SER A 526 -54.84 5.07 -10.52
N TYR A 527 -53.98 5.99 -10.07
CA TYR A 527 -54.27 7.42 -10.05
C TYR A 527 -54.38 8.01 -11.47
N LEU A 528 -53.50 7.58 -12.38
CA LEU A 528 -53.51 8.00 -13.78
C LEU A 528 -54.67 7.40 -14.59
N THR A 529 -55.17 6.23 -14.21
CA THR A 529 -56.29 5.55 -14.90
C THR A 529 -57.66 5.88 -14.32
N THR A 530 -57.73 6.48 -13.13
CA THR A 530 -58.99 6.91 -12.48
C THR A 530 -59.23 8.42 -12.52
N ALA A 531 -58.30 9.20 -13.09
CA ALA A 531 -58.52 10.62 -13.32
C ALA A 531 -59.76 10.84 -14.23
N PRO A 532 -60.79 11.59 -13.79
CA PRO A 532 -61.94 11.89 -14.61
C PRO A 532 -61.53 12.78 -15.80
N SER A 533 -62.12 12.48 -16.96
CA SER A 533 -61.92 13.18 -18.23
C SER A 533 -62.08 14.70 -18.11
N SER A 534 -61.20 15.41 -18.82
CA SER A 534 -61.03 16.87 -18.81
C SER A 534 -62.34 17.66 -18.93
N PRO A 535 -62.54 18.76 -18.16
CA PRO A 535 -63.63 19.69 -18.42
C PRO A 535 -63.39 20.45 -19.73
N SER A 536 -64.39 20.41 -20.60
CA SER A 536 -64.54 21.20 -21.83
C SER A 536 -64.16 22.69 -21.68
N LEU A 537 -63.18 23.15 -22.48
CA LEU A 537 -62.85 24.58 -22.68
C LEU A 537 -63.89 25.30 -23.57
N ARG A 538 -65.18 25.21 -23.24
CA ARG A 538 -66.24 26.03 -23.84
C ARG A 538 -67.26 26.48 -22.79
N ALA A 539 -66.90 27.52 -22.04
CA ALA A 539 -67.85 28.52 -21.56
C ALA A 539 -67.09 29.79 -21.14
N ARG A 540 -67.04 30.79 -22.02
CA ARG A 540 -66.74 32.17 -21.62
C ARG A 540 -67.93 32.70 -20.80
N PRO A 541 -67.72 33.50 -19.75
CA PRO A 541 -68.79 34.34 -19.22
C PRO A 541 -69.08 35.46 -20.24
N GLN A 542 -70.29 35.47 -20.80
CA GLN A 542 -70.81 36.66 -21.47
C GLN A 542 -71.16 37.69 -20.39
N CYS A 543 -70.48 38.83 -20.39
CA CYS A 543 -71.00 40.05 -19.79
C CYS A 543 -72.30 40.41 -20.52
N ALA A 544 -73.41 40.41 -19.79
CA ALA A 544 -74.65 41.01 -20.25
C ALA A 544 -74.50 42.54 -20.25
N THR A 545 -74.83 43.17 -21.37
CA THR A 545 -74.95 44.61 -21.54
C THR A 545 -76.24 45.14 -20.90
N SER A 546 -76.09 46.20 -20.12
CA SER A 546 -77.04 47.31 -20.04
C SER A 546 -76.34 48.49 -20.74
N ALA A 547 -76.90 49.24 -21.69
CA ALA A 547 -78.18 49.19 -22.38
C ALA A 547 -77.97 49.56 -23.86
#